data_AF-A0A7S2PFL6-F1
#
_entry.id   AF-A0A7S2PFL6-F1
#
_cell.length_a   1.000
_cell.length_b   1.000
_cell.length_c   1.000
_cell.angle_alpha   90.00
_cell.angle_beta   90.00
_cell.angle_gamma   90.00
#
_symmetry.space_group_name_H-M   'P 1'
#
loop_
_entity.id
_entity.type
_entity.pdbx_description
1 polymer ?
#
loop_
_entity_poly.entity_id
_entity_poly.type
_entity_poly.pdbx_seq_one_letter_code
_entity_poly.pdbx_strand_id
1 'polypeptide(L)'
;FTWQAFWCFVIGYIITGMFGITLSYHRQLAHLSFKSPKWLEYVFAYCGALALQSHPINWVSSHRHHHSGTETEDDVHSPLDGFWWSHMGWLLDKKNTWMRSNKRNAADLSKQWFY
;
A
#
# COMPACT_ATOMS: atom_id res chain seq x y z
N PHE A 1 -26.92 16.87 -2.23
CA PHE A 1 -26.02 16.65 -1.08
C PHE A 1 -26.85 16.16 0.10
N THR A 2 -26.44 15.09 0.78
CA THR A 2 -27.12 14.58 1.99
C THR A 2 -26.10 14.34 3.10
N TRP A 3 -26.51 14.55 4.35
CA TRP A 3 -25.63 14.33 5.51
C TRP A 3 -25.23 12.87 5.68
N GLN A 4 -26.11 11.94 5.29
CA GLN A 4 -25.83 10.50 5.32
C GLN A 4 -24.68 10.15 4.37
N ALA A 5 -24.73 10.63 3.12
CA ALA A 5 -23.66 10.39 2.16
C ALA A 5 -22.34 11.01 2.61
N PHE A 6 -22.38 12.21 3.20
CA PHE A 6 -21.21 12.85 3.79
C PHE A 6 -20.58 11.99 4.89
N TRP A 7 -21.37 11.50 5.85
CA TRP A 7 -20.84 10.66 6.93
C TRP A 7 -20.38 9.29 6.44
N CYS A 8 -21.07 8.68 5.48
CA CYS A 8 -20.61 7.46 4.83
C CYS A 8 -19.24 7.66 4.18
N PHE A 9 -19.03 8.80 3.49
CA PHE A 9 -17.74 9.15 2.92
C PHE A 9 -16.66 9.33 3.99
N VAL A 10 -16.92 10.13 5.04
CA VAL A 10 -15.95 10.39 6.13
C VAL A 10 -15.55 9.09 6.84
N ILE A 11 -16.53 8.28 7.22
CA ILE A 11 -16.29 7.00 7.90
C ILE A 11 -15.53 6.05 6.97
N GLY A 12 -15.96 5.94 5.71
CA GLY A 12 -15.28 5.14 4.70
C GLY A 12 -13.82 5.56 4.52
N TYR A 13 -13.56 6.86 4.41
CA TYR A 13 -12.21 7.42 4.29
C TYR A 13 -11.32 7.07 5.48
N ILE A 14 -11.84 7.17 6.71
CA ILE A 14 -11.08 6.80 7.92
C ILE A 14 -10.79 5.29 7.93
N ILE A 15 -11.79 4.46 7.62
CA ILE A 15 -11.65 3.00 7.59
C ILE A 15 -10.61 2.57 6.56
N THR A 16 -10.71 3.04 5.32
CA THR A 16 -9.82 2.59 4.24
C THR A 16 -8.45 3.27 4.30
N GLY A 17 -8.39 4.57 4.60
CA GLY A 17 -7.14 5.34 4.63
C GLY A 17 -6.34 5.18 5.92
N MET A 18 -6.97 5.42 7.09
CA MET A 18 -6.25 5.36 8.37
C MET A 18 -6.02 3.91 8.82
N PHE A 19 -7.07 3.09 8.84
CA PHE A 19 -6.94 1.70 9.30
C PHE A 19 -6.40 0.77 8.21
N GLY A 20 -6.88 0.92 6.96
CA GLY A 20 -6.43 0.11 5.84
C GLY A 20 -5.01 0.40 5.38
N ILE A 21 -4.73 1.62 4.92
CA ILE A 21 -3.41 1.98 4.38
C ILE A 21 -2.41 2.27 5.49
N THR A 22 -2.71 3.26 6.35
CA THR A 22 -1.71 3.78 7.30
C THR A 22 -1.36 2.79 8.40
N LEU A 23 -2.37 2.16 9.02
CA LEU A 23 -2.14 1.21 10.10
C LEU A 23 -1.76 -0.16 9.56
N SER A 24 -2.51 -0.72 8.61
CA SER A 24 -2.25 -2.07 8.08
C SER A 24 -1.15 -2.10 7.03
N TYR A 25 -1.41 -1.68 5.78
CA TYR A 25 -0.44 -1.89 4.70
C TYR A 25 0.94 -1.29 5.01
N HIS A 26 0.96 -0.08 5.57
CA HIS A 26 2.16 0.65 5.89
C HIS A 26 2.84 0.14 7.18
N ARG A 27 2.27 0.41 8.36
CA ARG A 27 2.95 0.13 9.64
C ARG A 27 2.99 -1.35 9.97
N GLN A 28 1.89 -2.07 9.76
CA GLN A 28 1.80 -3.47 10.13
C GLN A 28 2.46 -4.39 9.10
N LEU A 29 2.09 -4.30 7.82
CA LEU A 29 2.52 -5.26 6.81
C LEU A 29 3.89 -4.88 6.22
N ALA A 30 4.10 -3.62 5.82
CA ALA A 30 5.36 -3.23 5.20
C ALA A 30 6.50 -3.09 6.21
N HIS A 31 6.26 -2.39 7.32
CA HIS A 31 7.29 -2.14 8.34
C HIS A 31 7.32 -3.14 9.50
N LEU A 32 6.34 -4.04 9.61
CA LEU A 32 6.27 -5.04 10.69
C LEU A 32 6.38 -4.40 12.09
N SER A 33 5.90 -3.16 12.25
CA SER A 33 6.14 -2.34 13.45
C SER A 33 5.42 -2.86 14.70
N PHE A 34 4.38 -3.67 14.52
CA PHE A 34 3.64 -4.32 15.59
C PHE A 34 3.00 -5.61 15.10
N LYS A 35 2.57 -6.44 16.05
CA LYS A 35 1.83 -7.69 15.80
C LYS A 35 0.40 -7.53 16.31
N SER A 36 -0.55 -8.14 15.61
CA SER A 36 -1.94 -8.27 16.05
C SER A 36 -2.44 -9.70 15.80
N PRO A 37 -3.54 -10.12 16.45
CA PRO A 37 -4.19 -11.39 16.11
C PRO A 37 -4.56 -11.44 14.62
N LYS A 38 -4.43 -12.60 13.98
CA LYS A 38 -4.60 -12.73 12.53
C LYS A 38 -5.96 -12.27 12.00
N TRP A 39 -7.04 -12.48 12.75
CA TRP A 39 -8.36 -12.00 12.36
C TRP A 39 -8.41 -10.47 12.24
N LEU A 40 -7.73 -9.74 13.14
CA LEU A 40 -7.71 -8.28 13.15
C LEU A 40 -6.80 -7.74 12.04
N GLU A 41 -5.65 -8.37 11.86
CA GLU A 41 -4.76 -8.11 10.72
C GLU A 41 -5.51 -8.21 9.39
N TYR A 42 -6.28 -9.30 9.19
CA TYR A 42 -7.04 -9.54 7.97
C TYR A 42 -8.19 -8.55 7.78
N VAL A 43 -8.87 -8.14 8.86
CA VAL A 43 -9.89 -7.08 8.79
C VAL A 43 -9.27 -5.78 8.29
N PHE A 44 -8.15 -5.34 8.88
CA PHE A 44 -7.51 -4.11 8.42
C PHE A 44 -6.95 -4.23 7.01
N ALA A 45 -6.38 -5.38 6.64
CA ALA A 45 -5.90 -5.61 5.29
C ALA A 45 -7.03 -5.58 4.25
N TYR A 46 -8.22 -6.09 4.60
CA TYR A 46 -9.42 -5.99 3.78
C TYR A 46 -9.88 -4.54 3.64
N CYS A 47 -9.86 -3.75 4.72
CA CYS A 47 -10.11 -2.30 4.64
C CYS A 47 -9.10 -1.60 3.72
N GLY A 48 -7.83 -2.03 3.72
CA GLY A 48 -6.81 -1.52 2.80
C GLY A 48 -7.10 -1.85 1.33
N ALA A 49 -7.63 -3.05 1.04
CA ALA A 49 -8.02 -3.42 -0.32
C ALA A 49 -9.13 -2.51 -0.88
N LEU A 50 -10.05 -2.07 -0.01
CA LEU A 50 -11.10 -1.11 -0.35
C LEU A 50 -10.57 0.32 -0.63
N ALA A 51 -9.31 0.62 -0.30
CA ALA A 51 -8.67 1.91 -0.61
C ALA A 51 -8.18 2.00 -2.07
N LEU A 52 -8.21 0.89 -2.82
CA LEU A 52 -7.86 0.82 -4.25
C LEU A 52 -6.41 1.24 -4.58
N GLN A 53 -5.48 1.11 -3.63
CA GLN A 53 -4.05 1.43 -3.84
C GLN A 53 -3.22 0.21 -4.30
N SER A 54 -3.79 -0.72 -5.07
CA SER A 54 -3.22 -2.05 -5.38
C SER A 54 -3.36 -3.06 -4.22
N HIS A 55 -3.21 -4.35 -4.55
CA HIS A 55 -3.32 -5.46 -3.61
C HIS A 55 -2.13 -5.49 -2.62
N PRO A 56 -2.27 -6.11 -1.44
CA PRO A 56 -1.37 -5.91 -0.30
C PRO A 56 0.08 -6.29 -0.60
N ILE A 57 0.31 -7.42 -1.27
CA ILE A 57 1.67 -7.88 -1.61
C ILE A 57 2.38 -6.86 -2.51
N ASN A 58 1.70 -6.29 -3.51
CA ASN A 58 2.32 -5.29 -4.39
C ASN A 58 2.61 -3.99 -3.67
N TRP A 59 1.65 -3.51 -2.87
CA TRP A 59 1.80 -2.27 -2.12
C TRP A 59 3.00 -2.40 -1.16
N VAL A 60 3.04 -3.49 -0.39
CA VAL A 60 4.14 -3.77 0.55
C VAL A 60 5.46 -3.93 -0.18
N SER A 61 5.48 -4.65 -1.30
CA SER A 61 6.71 -4.85 -2.08
C SER A 61 7.27 -3.52 -2.60
N SER A 62 6.41 -2.68 -3.19
CA SER A 62 6.77 -1.37 -3.73
C SER A 62 7.26 -0.44 -2.61
N HIS A 63 6.54 -0.40 -1.49
CA HIS A 63 6.88 0.44 -0.33
C HIS A 63 8.20 0.02 0.33
N ARG A 64 8.42 -1.29 0.52
CA ARG A 64 9.71 -1.81 1.01
C ARG A 64 10.85 -1.47 0.06
N HIS A 65 10.59 -1.51 -1.25
CA HIS A 65 11.59 -1.17 -2.25
C HIS A 65 11.94 0.32 -2.23
N HIS A 66 10.93 1.20 -2.19
CA HIS A 66 11.11 2.63 -1.99
C HIS A 66 11.99 2.94 -0.79
N HIS A 67 11.72 2.34 0.38
CA HIS A 67 12.55 2.55 1.56
C HIS A 67 13.98 1.97 1.46
N SER A 68 14.18 0.89 0.69
CA SER A 68 15.51 0.29 0.53
C SER A 68 16.41 1.02 -0.45
N GLY A 69 15.82 1.76 -1.39
CA GLY A 69 16.50 2.44 -2.48
C GLY A 69 15.93 3.83 -2.73
N THR A 70 15.63 4.58 -1.68
CA THR A 70 15.04 5.92 -1.79
C THR A 70 15.88 6.79 -2.73
N GLU A 71 15.23 7.45 -3.69
CA GLU A 71 15.90 8.35 -4.65
C GLU A 71 16.99 7.68 -5.51
N THR A 72 16.92 6.36 -5.72
CA THR A 72 17.71 5.65 -6.74
C THR A 72 16.87 5.33 -7.97
N GLU A 73 17.49 4.79 -9.02
CA GLU A 73 16.79 4.31 -10.22
C GLU A 73 15.78 3.20 -9.92
N ASP A 74 15.96 2.49 -8.79
CA ASP A 74 15.10 1.40 -8.40
C ASP A 74 13.85 1.90 -7.61
N ASP A 75 13.84 3.14 -7.13
CA ASP A 75 12.64 3.73 -6.51
C ASP A 75 11.51 3.88 -7.53
N VAL A 76 10.44 3.11 -7.34
CA VAL A 76 9.30 3.05 -8.26
C VAL A 76 8.59 4.40 -8.42
N HIS A 77 8.69 5.28 -7.42
CA HIS A 77 8.05 6.59 -7.41
C HIS A 77 9.03 7.69 -6.98
N SER A 78 10.28 7.58 -7.46
CA SER A 78 11.34 8.55 -7.20
C SER A 78 10.91 9.98 -7.58
N PRO A 79 11.12 10.98 -6.70
CA PRO A 79 10.90 12.38 -7.06
C PRO A 79 11.90 12.88 -8.11
N LEU A 80 13.02 12.18 -8.32
CA LEU A 80 14.02 12.53 -9.35
C LEU A 80 13.48 12.34 -10.78
N ASP A 81 12.50 11.46 -10.96
CA ASP A 81 11.79 11.27 -12.24
C ASP A 81 10.74 12.38 -12.49
N GLY A 82 10.58 13.33 -11.56
CA GLY A 82 9.73 14.50 -11.67
C GLY A 82 8.42 14.40 -10.88
N PHE A 83 7.82 15.57 -10.60
CA PHE A 83 6.63 15.70 -9.76
C PHE A 83 5.45 14.83 -10.22
N TRP A 84 5.12 14.88 -11.50
CA TRP A 84 3.97 14.12 -12.02
C TRP A 84 4.22 12.61 -11.98
N TRP A 85 5.48 12.18 -12.12
CA TRP A 85 5.85 10.78 -12.00
C TRP A 85 5.64 10.28 -10.58
N SER A 86 6.28 10.91 -9.59
CA SER A 86 6.21 10.49 -8.19
C SER A 86 4.79 10.62 -7.61
N HIS A 87 4.01 11.59 -8.09
CA HIS A 87 2.63 11.79 -7.62
C HIS A 87 1.65 10.73 -8.15
N MET A 88 1.65 10.45 -9.46
CA MET A 88 0.68 9.54 -10.09
C MET A 88 1.23 8.73 -11.27
N GLY A 89 2.24 9.21 -11.99
CA GLY A 89 2.71 8.60 -13.23
C GLY A 89 3.15 7.14 -13.04
N TRP A 90 3.82 6.84 -11.92
CA TRP A 90 4.26 5.49 -11.59
C TRP A 90 3.09 4.49 -11.43
N LEU A 91 1.90 4.94 -11.04
CA LEU A 91 0.72 4.07 -10.90
C LEU A 91 0.17 3.61 -12.26
N LEU A 92 0.41 4.40 -13.30
CA LEU A 92 -0.12 4.17 -14.64
C LEU A 92 0.82 3.30 -15.48
N ASP A 93 2.13 3.35 -15.22
CA ASP A 93 3.13 2.53 -15.90
C ASP A 93 3.51 1.29 -15.09
N LYS A 94 2.60 0.31 -15.13
CA LYS A 94 2.83 -1.00 -14.51
C LYS A 94 4.16 -1.61 -14.96
N LYS A 95 4.53 -1.50 -16.23
CA LYS A 95 5.73 -2.14 -16.77
C LYS A 95 6.97 -1.60 -16.04
N ASN A 96 7.07 -0.28 -15.90
CA ASN A 96 8.16 0.35 -15.18
C ASN A 96 8.17 -0.03 -13.69
N THR A 97 7.01 0.03 -13.01
CA THR A 97 6.89 -0.40 -11.61
C THR A 97 7.36 -1.84 -11.40
N TRP A 98 7.01 -2.76 -12.31
CA TRP A 98 7.41 -4.17 -12.22
C TRP A 98 8.89 -4.42 -12.53
N MET A 99 9.53 -3.57 -13.33
CA MET A 99 10.97 -3.67 -13.59
C MET A 99 11.77 -3.18 -12.38
N ARG A 100 11.27 -2.15 -11.69
CA ARG A 100 11.91 -1.54 -10.53
C ARG A 100 11.58 -2.24 -9.20
N SER A 101 10.47 -2.98 -9.12
CA SER A 101 10.08 -3.72 -7.90
C SER A 101 10.24 -5.24 -8.04
N ASN A 102 10.60 -5.90 -6.94
CA ASN A 102 10.69 -7.35 -6.87
C ASN A 102 9.88 -7.91 -5.70
N LYS A 103 8.82 -8.68 -6.02
CA LYS A 103 7.90 -9.29 -5.03
C LYS A 103 8.57 -10.24 -4.02
N ARG A 104 9.82 -10.67 -4.26
CA ARG A 104 10.57 -11.50 -3.29
C ARG A 104 10.69 -10.83 -1.92
N ASN A 105 10.73 -9.50 -1.88
CA ASN A 105 10.78 -8.75 -0.63
C ASN A 105 9.46 -8.77 0.16
N ALA A 106 8.38 -9.37 -0.37
CA ALA A 106 7.08 -9.55 0.27
C ALA A 106 6.65 -11.03 0.35
N ALA A 107 7.62 -11.96 0.29
CA ALA A 107 7.37 -13.40 0.33
C ALA A 107 6.83 -13.90 1.68
N ASP A 108 6.95 -13.10 2.75
CA ASP A 108 6.30 -13.32 4.05
C ASP A 108 4.77 -13.26 3.95
N LEU A 109 4.24 -12.42 3.06
CA LEU A 109 2.81 -12.30 2.81
C LEU A 109 2.34 -13.39 1.86
N SER A 110 3.06 -13.66 0.76
CA SER A 110 2.66 -14.63 -0.26
C SER A 110 2.56 -16.09 0.22
N LYS A 111 3.11 -16.39 1.40
CA LYS A 111 3.02 -17.71 2.03
C LYS A 111 1.76 -17.88 2.88
N GLN A 112 1.03 -16.81 3.13
CA GLN A 112 -0.19 -16.83 3.94
C GLN A 112 -1.39 -17.00 3.03
N TRP A 113 -2.34 -17.84 3.42
CA TRP A 113 -3.51 -18.18 2.59
C TRP A 113 -4.44 -16.99 2.27
N PHE A 114 -4.39 -15.94 3.10
CA PHE A 114 -5.27 -14.78 2.98
C PHE A 114 -4.80 -13.75 1.94
N TYR A 115 -3.49 -13.67 1.68
CA TYR A 115 -2.87 -12.60 0.88
C TYR A 115 -2.54 -12.98 -0.56
#